data_AF-A0ABD2DNH6-F1
#
_entry.id   AF-A0ABD2DNH6-F1
#
_cell.length_a   1.000
_cell.length_b   1.000
_cell.length_c   1.000
_cell.angle_alpha   90.00
_cell.angle_beta   90.00
_cell.angle_gamma   90.00
#
_symmetry.space_group_name_H-M   'P 1'
#
loop_
_entity.id
_entity.type
_entity.pdbx_description
1 polymer ?
#
loop_
_entity_poly.entity_id
_entity_poly.type
_entity_poly.pdbx_seq_one_letter_code
_entity_poly.pdbx_strand_id
1 'polypeptide(L)'
;MDNTVVIEDIKKMCCVLPLSADTAGESPPDSLIASNQSKGTSAYCPAWKPLLLIVPLRLGINQINPVYVDAFKECFKMPQSLGALGGKPNNAYYFIGFLGNELIFLDPHTTQTFVDTEENGTVDDQTFHCLQSPQRMNILNLDPSVALGFFCKEEKDFDNWCSLVQKEILKENLRMFELVQKHPSHWPPFVPPAKPEVTTTGAEFIDSTEQLEEFDLEEDFEILSV
;
A
#
# COMPACT_ATOMS: atom_id res chain seq x y z
N MET A 1 9.98 -1.78 -2.67
CA MET A 1 10.68 -2.98 -3.19
C MET A 1 11.84 -3.27 -2.27
N ASP A 2 12.36 -4.52 -2.28
CA ASP A 2 13.56 -4.91 -1.54
C ASP A 2 13.51 -4.62 -0.03
N ASN A 3 12.32 -4.77 0.57
CA ASN A 3 12.06 -4.50 1.98
C ASN A 3 12.60 -3.12 2.44
N THR A 4 12.58 -2.11 1.57
CA THR A 4 13.16 -0.79 1.87
C THR A 4 12.18 0.31 1.52
N VAL A 5 12.00 1.24 2.46
CA VAL A 5 11.18 2.45 2.32
C VAL A 5 12.11 3.66 2.22
N VAL A 6 12.01 4.42 1.13
CA VAL A 6 12.87 5.58 0.86
C VAL A 6 12.11 6.88 1.14
N ILE A 7 12.55 7.61 2.17
CA ILE A 7 11.87 8.84 2.62
C ILE A 7 11.85 9.90 1.53
N GLU A 8 12.99 10.16 0.86
CA GLU A 8 13.04 11.19 -0.18
C GLU A 8 12.12 10.90 -1.37
N ASP A 9 11.93 9.64 -1.74
CA ASP A 9 11.10 9.25 -2.89
C ASP A 9 9.63 9.42 -2.57
N ILE A 10 9.22 9.07 -1.35
CA ILE A 10 7.87 9.33 -0.85
C ILE A 10 7.60 10.83 -0.81
N LYS A 11 8.52 11.64 -0.27
CA LYS A 11 8.34 13.10 -0.25
C LYS A 11 8.23 13.68 -1.66
N LYS A 12 9.06 13.22 -2.62
CA LYS A 12 8.93 13.62 -4.04
C LYS A 12 7.58 13.20 -4.65
N MET A 13 7.05 12.03 -4.28
CA MET A 13 5.78 11.52 -4.80
C MET A 13 4.56 12.28 -4.26
N CYS A 14 4.57 12.56 -2.95
CA CYS A 14 3.44 13.16 -2.26
C CYS A 14 3.43 14.69 -2.35
N CYS A 15 4.59 15.33 -2.51
CA CYS A 15 4.65 16.78 -2.63
C CYS A 15 4.24 17.29 -4.00
N VAL A 16 3.21 18.12 -4.00
CA VAL A 16 2.70 18.78 -5.20
C VAL A 16 3.25 20.20 -5.23
N LEU A 17 3.92 20.55 -6.31
CA LEU A 17 4.29 21.93 -6.55
C LEU A 17 3.01 22.75 -6.85
N PRO A 18 2.93 24.02 -6.42
CA PRO A 18 1.81 24.86 -6.78
C PRO A 18 1.72 24.92 -8.30
N LEU A 19 0.53 24.68 -8.85
CA LEU A 19 0.25 25.03 -10.24
C LEU A 19 0.50 26.53 -10.37
N SER A 20 1.54 26.91 -11.11
CA SER A 20 1.83 28.29 -11.45
C SER A 20 0.55 28.92 -12.03
N ALA A 21 0.11 30.03 -11.46
CA ALA A 21 -0.94 30.83 -12.05
C ALA A 21 -0.41 31.44 -13.36
N ASP A 22 -0.70 30.78 -14.49
CA ASP A 22 -0.64 31.41 -15.79
C ASP A 22 -1.78 32.44 -15.88
N THR A 23 -1.50 33.66 -15.43
CA THR A 23 -2.24 34.84 -15.88
C THR A 23 -1.24 35.82 -16.45
N ALA A 24 -1.28 35.94 -17.77
CA ALA A 24 -0.54 36.93 -18.55
C ALA A 24 -0.83 38.36 -18.04
N GLY A 25 0.25 39.14 -17.91
CA GLY A 25 0.21 40.57 -17.61
C GLY A 25 1.61 41.16 -17.71
N GLU A 26 1.91 41.81 -18.83
CA GLU A 26 3.19 42.42 -19.19
C GLU A 26 3.66 43.54 -18.24
N SER A 27 4.95 43.58 -17.88
CA SER A 27 5.87 44.75 -18.04
C SER A 27 7.32 44.44 -17.55
N PRO A 28 8.36 45.15 -18.07
CA PRO A 28 9.75 44.67 -18.17
C PRO A 28 10.70 45.20 -17.05
N PRO A 29 12.02 44.88 -17.06
CA PRO A 29 12.80 44.58 -15.85
C PRO A 29 13.59 45.77 -15.30
N ASP A 30 13.84 45.78 -13.98
CA ASP A 30 14.93 46.57 -13.42
C ASP A 30 15.68 45.86 -12.27
N SER A 31 16.99 45.75 -12.49
CA SER A 31 18.10 45.71 -11.52
C SER A 31 18.33 44.48 -10.62
N LEU A 32 19.54 43.94 -10.82
CA LEU A 32 20.28 42.92 -10.07
C LEU A 32 20.54 43.35 -8.61
N ILE A 33 20.37 42.43 -7.64
CA ILE A 33 21.33 42.25 -6.53
C ILE A 33 21.42 40.76 -6.19
N ALA A 34 22.64 40.22 -6.36
CA ALA A 34 23.04 38.92 -5.85
C ALA A 34 23.06 38.92 -4.31
N SER A 35 22.45 37.92 -3.68
CA SER A 35 22.77 37.56 -2.30
C SER A 35 22.79 36.05 -2.16
N ASN A 36 24.01 35.52 -2.06
CA ASN A 36 24.29 34.16 -1.62
C ASN A 36 23.82 34.00 -0.17
N GLN A 37 22.75 33.24 0.04
CA GLN A 37 22.51 32.58 1.33
C GLN A 37 22.19 31.11 1.09
N SER A 38 23.22 30.28 1.22
CA SER A 38 23.10 28.86 1.49
C SER A 38 22.49 28.66 2.89
N LYS A 39 21.17 28.67 2.96
CA LYS A 39 20.42 28.04 4.05
C LYS A 39 19.73 26.82 3.46
N GLY A 40 19.97 25.65 4.05
CA GLY A 40 19.27 24.43 3.68
C GLY A 40 17.78 24.62 3.88
N THR A 41 17.08 25.01 2.82
CA THR A 41 15.64 25.13 2.81
C THR A 41 15.11 23.71 2.85
N SER A 42 14.62 23.28 4.03
CA SER A 42 13.54 22.31 4.07
C SER A 42 12.50 22.82 3.07
N ALA A 43 12.40 22.16 1.92
CA ALA A 43 11.44 22.52 0.91
C ALA A 43 10.07 22.29 1.53
N TYR A 44 9.43 23.37 1.98
CA TYR A 44 8.06 23.29 2.48
C TYR A 44 7.19 22.80 1.35
N CYS A 45 6.60 21.63 1.55
CA CYS A 45 5.64 21.01 0.67
C CYS A 45 4.31 21.79 0.77
N PRO A 46 3.90 22.56 -0.26
CA PRO A 46 2.73 23.42 -0.13
C PRO A 46 1.42 22.63 -0.14
N ALA A 47 1.43 21.42 -0.72
CA ALA A 47 0.32 20.48 -0.67
C ALA A 47 0.84 19.02 -0.67
N TRP A 48 0.28 18.20 0.22
CA TRP A 48 0.62 16.78 0.37
C TRP A 48 -0.52 15.91 -0.14
N LYS A 49 -0.23 14.98 -1.05
CA LYS A 49 -1.17 13.92 -1.46
C LYS A 49 -1.24 12.86 -0.35
N PRO A 50 -2.45 12.53 0.17
CA PRO A 50 -2.62 11.44 1.13
C PRO A 50 -1.94 10.17 0.64
N LEU A 51 -1.11 9.60 1.49
CA LEU A 51 -0.24 8.47 1.15
C LEU A 51 -0.87 7.18 1.64
N LEU A 52 -1.11 6.26 0.70
CA LEU A 52 -1.25 4.84 0.97
C LEU A 52 0.11 4.17 0.76
N LEU A 53 0.77 3.79 1.85
CA LEU A 53 2.05 3.10 1.82
C LEU A 53 1.82 1.61 2.02
N ILE A 54 2.17 0.81 1.02
CA ILE A 54 2.11 -0.65 1.07
C ILE A 54 3.53 -1.20 1.06
N VAL A 55 3.84 -2.08 2.01
CA VAL A 55 5.15 -2.74 2.14
C VAL A 55 4.97 -4.26 2.01
N PRO A 56 5.12 -4.82 0.79
CA PRO A 56 5.14 -6.27 0.58
C PRO A 56 6.39 -6.88 1.22
N LEU A 57 6.22 -8.00 1.93
CA LEU A 57 7.24 -8.67 2.71
C LEU A 57 7.13 -10.19 2.59
N ARG A 58 8.28 -10.85 2.69
CA ARG A 58 8.38 -12.30 2.88
C ARG A 58 9.08 -12.59 4.21
N LEU A 59 8.31 -12.93 5.24
CA LEU A 59 8.77 -13.06 6.64
C LEU A 59 9.29 -14.46 7.00
N GLY A 60 9.49 -15.33 6.01
CA GLY A 60 9.95 -16.70 6.19
C GLY A 60 9.78 -17.56 4.94
N ILE A 61 10.21 -18.82 5.01
CA ILE A 61 10.14 -19.74 3.86
C ILE A 61 8.76 -20.40 3.81
N ASN A 62 8.33 -21.09 4.88
CA ASN A 62 7.04 -21.79 4.92
C ASN A 62 6.07 -21.17 5.92
N GLN A 63 6.61 -20.57 6.97
CA GLN A 63 5.89 -19.94 8.07
C GLN A 63 6.67 -18.68 8.49
N ILE A 64 5.99 -17.75 9.16
CA ILE A 64 6.66 -16.58 9.71
C ILE A 64 7.79 -16.99 10.67
N ASN A 65 8.94 -16.34 10.53
CA ASN A 65 10.03 -16.51 11.48
C ASN A 65 9.66 -15.81 12.81
N PRO A 66 9.69 -16.49 13.96
CA PRO A 66 9.32 -15.91 15.26
C PRO A 66 10.02 -14.60 15.61
N VAL A 67 11.22 -14.35 15.09
CA VAL A 67 11.97 -13.09 15.32
C VAL A 67 11.22 -11.85 14.82
N TYR A 68 10.31 -11.99 13.85
CA TYR A 68 9.53 -10.89 13.30
C TYR A 68 8.19 -10.67 14.02
N VAL A 69 7.77 -11.57 14.91
CA VAL A 69 6.42 -11.54 15.51
C VAL A 69 6.18 -10.25 16.29
N ASP A 70 7.15 -9.81 17.08
CA ASP A 70 6.99 -8.61 17.90
C ASP A 70 6.99 -7.34 17.03
N ALA A 71 7.92 -7.23 16.08
CA ALA A 71 7.92 -6.13 15.11
C ALA A 71 6.62 -6.07 14.29
N PHE A 72 6.09 -7.22 13.87
CA PHE A 72 4.82 -7.32 13.15
C PHE A 72 3.65 -6.81 14.01
N LYS A 73 3.63 -7.13 15.31
CA LYS A 73 2.62 -6.60 16.26
C LYS A 73 2.73 -5.08 16.43
N GLU A 74 3.95 -4.53 16.48
CA GLU A 74 4.14 -3.08 16.58
C GLU A 74 3.53 -2.33 15.38
N CYS A 75 3.52 -2.92 14.19
CA CYS A 75 2.89 -2.33 13.01
C CYS A 75 1.38 -2.08 13.19
N PHE A 76 0.66 -2.92 13.95
CA PHE A 76 -0.77 -2.73 14.24
C PHE A 76 -1.04 -1.65 15.30
N LYS A 77 -0.03 -1.25 16.07
CA LYS A 77 -0.17 -0.23 17.13
C LYS A 77 0.02 1.20 16.63
N MET A 78 0.57 1.36 15.43
CA MET A 78 0.81 2.67 14.82
C MET A 78 -0.53 3.34 14.47
N PRO A 79 -0.71 4.65 14.72
CA PRO A 79 -1.93 5.37 14.33
C PRO A 79 -2.25 5.31 12.84
N GLN A 80 -1.20 5.16 12.02
CA GLN A 80 -1.28 5.07 10.57
C GLN A 80 -1.64 3.66 10.09
N SER A 81 -1.71 2.66 10.97
CA SER A 81 -1.88 1.26 10.57
C SER A 81 -3.18 1.05 9.80
N LEU A 82 -3.06 0.47 8.61
CA LEU A 82 -4.16 -0.14 7.87
C LEU A 82 -4.09 -1.66 8.00
N GLY A 83 -3.39 -2.20 9.00
CA GLY A 83 -3.23 -3.64 9.17
C GLY A 83 -2.36 -4.29 8.08
N ALA A 84 -2.71 -5.52 7.72
CA ALA A 84 -1.93 -6.32 6.77
C ALA A 84 -2.82 -7.17 5.86
N LEU A 85 -2.37 -7.35 4.62
CA LEU A 85 -2.90 -8.33 3.67
C LEU A 85 -2.00 -9.58 3.74
N GLY A 86 -2.59 -10.76 3.68
CA GLY A 86 -1.81 -11.99 3.63
C GLY A 86 -2.68 -13.24 3.55
N GLY A 87 -2.03 -14.40 3.55
CA GLY A 87 -2.72 -15.69 3.46
C GLY A 87 -2.14 -16.57 2.37
N LYS A 88 -2.64 -17.81 2.31
CA LYS A 88 -2.23 -18.79 1.30
C LYS A 88 -2.99 -18.55 0.00
N PRO A 89 -2.56 -19.14 -1.12
CA PRO A 89 -3.40 -19.20 -2.32
C PRO A 89 -4.84 -19.62 -1.98
N ASN A 90 -5.81 -18.86 -2.49
CA ASN A 90 -7.25 -19.06 -2.27
C ASN A 90 -7.72 -18.95 -0.79
N ASN A 91 -6.86 -18.46 0.10
CA ASN A 91 -7.13 -18.30 1.53
C ASN A 91 -6.52 -16.97 2.03
N ALA A 92 -6.99 -15.86 1.45
CA ALA A 92 -6.51 -14.52 1.77
C ALA A 92 -7.36 -13.87 2.88
N TYR A 93 -6.71 -13.15 3.79
CA TYR A 93 -7.36 -12.46 4.89
C TYR A 93 -6.88 -11.02 4.99
N TYR A 94 -7.74 -10.16 5.54
CA TYR A 94 -7.37 -8.80 5.91
C TYR A 94 -7.21 -8.70 7.43
N PHE A 95 -5.95 -8.68 7.88
CA PHE A 95 -5.61 -8.59 9.29
C PHE A 95 -5.72 -7.16 9.78
N ILE A 96 -6.52 -6.93 10.82
CA ILE A 96 -6.84 -5.59 11.35
C ILE A 96 -6.27 -5.33 12.74
N GLY A 97 -5.72 -6.36 13.39
CA GLY A 97 -5.16 -6.22 14.73
C GLY A 97 -4.72 -7.55 15.32
N PHE A 98 -4.47 -7.56 16.62
CA PHE A 98 -4.07 -8.76 17.34
C PHE A 98 -4.53 -8.72 18.80
N LEU A 99 -4.60 -9.90 19.42
CA LEU A 99 -4.77 -10.08 20.86
C LEU A 99 -3.82 -11.18 21.33
N GLY A 100 -2.86 -10.85 22.20
CA GLY A 100 -1.84 -11.79 22.63
C GLY A 100 -1.00 -12.29 21.45
N ASN A 101 -1.15 -13.57 21.09
CA ASN A 101 -0.48 -14.21 19.95
C ASN A 101 -1.45 -14.56 18.81
N GLU A 102 -2.67 -14.04 18.85
CA GLU A 102 -3.68 -14.24 17.82
C GLU A 102 -3.86 -12.97 16.99
N LEU A 103 -3.89 -13.10 15.67
CA LEU A 103 -4.32 -12.03 14.77
C LEU A 103 -5.83 -12.00 14.69
N ILE A 104 -6.38 -10.81 14.54
CA ILE A 104 -7.79 -10.56 14.28
C ILE A 104 -7.91 -10.14 12.81
N PHE A 105 -8.85 -10.75 12.07
CA PHE A 105 -8.97 -10.52 10.63
C PHE A 105 -10.43 -10.52 10.13
N LEU A 106 -10.59 -9.95 8.94
CA LEU A 106 -11.79 -10.06 8.10
C LEU A 106 -11.56 -11.11 7.02
N ASP A 107 -12.56 -11.96 6.82
CA ASP A 107 -12.53 -13.12 5.95
C ASP A 107 -13.47 -12.93 4.74
N PRO A 108 -12.94 -12.89 3.50
CA PRO A 108 -13.75 -12.71 2.29
C PRO A 108 -14.39 -13.99 1.76
N HIS A 109 -14.16 -15.17 2.35
CA HIS A 109 -14.59 -16.48 1.79
C HIS A 109 -16.07 -16.80 2.03
N THR A 110 -16.94 -15.80 1.97
CA THR A 110 -18.40 -15.95 1.97
C THR A 110 -18.95 -15.31 0.70
N THR A 111 -19.50 -16.13 -0.19
CA THR A 111 -20.17 -15.63 -1.39
C THR A 111 -21.49 -14.96 -1.01
N GLN A 112 -21.65 -13.70 -1.43
CA GLN A 112 -22.86 -12.91 -1.22
C GLN A 112 -23.51 -12.56 -2.55
N THR A 113 -24.80 -12.25 -2.54
CA THR A 113 -25.49 -11.72 -3.72
C THR A 113 -24.95 -10.33 -4.08
N PHE A 114 -24.83 -10.05 -5.38
CA PHE A 114 -24.50 -8.71 -5.87
C PHE A 114 -25.54 -7.70 -5.38
N VAL A 115 -25.07 -6.56 -4.86
CA VAL A 115 -25.90 -5.43 -4.44
C VAL A 115 -25.80 -4.36 -5.52
N ASP A 116 -26.92 -4.03 -6.15
CA ASP A 116 -27.01 -2.99 -7.17
C ASP A 116 -27.21 -1.60 -6.53
N THR A 117 -27.03 -0.55 -7.33
CA THR A 117 -27.36 0.81 -6.94
C THR A 117 -28.86 1.06 -6.96
N GLU A 118 -29.35 1.74 -5.94
CA GLU A 118 -30.73 2.19 -5.83
C GLU A 118 -31.01 3.41 -6.74
N GLU A 119 -32.28 3.69 -7.07
CA GLU A 119 -32.67 4.81 -7.95
C GLU A 119 -32.19 6.19 -7.45
N ASN A 120 -32.00 6.33 -6.14
CA ASN A 120 -31.51 7.55 -5.51
C ASN A 120 -29.96 7.66 -5.53
N GLY A 121 -29.26 6.72 -6.16
CA GLY A 121 -27.80 6.65 -6.24
C GLY A 121 -27.11 6.09 -4.99
N THR A 122 -27.86 5.55 -4.02
CA THR A 122 -27.30 4.90 -2.82
C THR A 122 -27.16 3.40 -3.02
N VAL A 123 -26.52 2.73 -2.07
CA VAL A 123 -26.34 1.27 -2.04
C VAL A 123 -26.73 0.79 -0.64
N ASP A 124 -27.46 -0.32 -0.55
CA ASP A 124 -27.70 -0.98 0.74
C ASP A 124 -26.39 -1.59 1.27
N ASP A 125 -25.83 -1.00 2.33
CA ASP A 125 -24.48 -1.31 2.79
C ASP A 125 -24.41 -2.44 3.83
N GLN A 126 -25.56 -3.04 4.21
CA GLN A 126 -25.64 -4.02 5.28
C GLN A 126 -24.68 -5.21 5.12
N THR A 127 -24.48 -5.69 3.89
CA THR A 127 -23.61 -6.84 3.56
C THR A 127 -22.12 -6.51 3.54
N PHE A 128 -21.76 -5.23 3.63
CA PHE A 128 -20.38 -4.74 3.66
C PHE A 128 -19.84 -4.54 5.09
N HIS A 129 -20.67 -4.76 6.10
CA HIS A 129 -20.29 -4.72 7.52
C HIS A 129 -20.31 -6.12 8.13
N CYS A 130 -19.16 -6.61 8.58
CA CYS A 130 -19.10 -7.90 9.27
C CYS A 130 -19.61 -7.77 10.72
N LEU A 131 -20.82 -8.25 10.97
CA LEU A 131 -21.46 -8.24 12.30
C LEU A 131 -21.15 -9.50 13.14
N GLN A 132 -20.36 -10.42 12.60
CA GLN A 132 -19.97 -11.64 13.30
C GLN A 132 -18.92 -11.37 14.38
N SER A 133 -18.71 -12.33 15.26
CA SER A 133 -17.59 -12.27 16.20
C SER A 133 -16.26 -12.20 15.44
N PRO A 134 -15.30 -11.34 15.84
CA PRO A 134 -14.03 -11.21 15.13
C PRO A 134 -13.29 -12.54 15.03
N GLN A 135 -12.91 -12.91 13.81
CA GLN A 135 -12.18 -14.14 13.53
C GLN A 135 -10.74 -14.02 14.02
N ARG A 136 -10.16 -15.16 14.46
CA ARG A 136 -8.83 -15.19 15.05
C ARG A 136 -8.00 -16.37 14.56
N MET A 137 -6.70 -16.15 14.45
CA MET A 137 -5.72 -17.22 14.18
C MET A 137 -4.40 -16.94 14.88
N ASN A 138 -3.66 -17.98 15.25
CA ASN A 138 -2.33 -17.81 15.81
C ASN A 138 -1.39 -17.16 14.78
N ILE A 139 -0.59 -16.17 15.19
CA ILE A 139 0.39 -15.48 14.33
C ILE A 139 1.34 -16.46 13.64
N LEU A 140 1.73 -17.56 14.31
CA LEU A 140 2.65 -18.53 13.73
C LEU A 140 2.05 -19.34 12.57
N ASN A 141 0.73 -19.33 12.41
CA ASN A 141 0.03 -19.97 11.30
C ASN A 141 -0.10 -19.04 10.08
N LEU A 142 0.32 -17.78 10.20
CA LEU A 142 0.29 -16.80 9.11
C LEU A 142 1.23 -17.24 7.99
N ASP A 143 0.75 -17.15 6.74
CA ASP A 143 1.61 -17.33 5.58
C ASP A 143 2.71 -16.24 5.59
N PRO A 144 3.98 -16.59 5.35
CA PRO A 144 5.06 -15.60 5.40
C PRO A 144 4.96 -14.51 4.32
N SER A 145 4.13 -14.67 3.29
CA SER A 145 3.87 -13.65 2.27
C SER A 145 2.79 -12.68 2.76
N VAL A 146 3.19 -11.44 3.05
CA VAL A 146 2.27 -10.41 3.56
C VAL A 146 2.55 -9.05 2.94
N ALA A 147 1.59 -8.14 3.04
CA ALA A 147 1.80 -6.73 2.74
C ALA A 147 1.23 -5.86 3.86
N LEU A 148 2.09 -5.07 4.50
CA LEU A 148 1.68 -4.09 5.52
C LEU A 148 1.13 -2.85 4.86
N GLY A 149 0.04 -2.30 5.40
CA GLY A 149 -0.56 -1.05 4.93
C GLY A 149 -0.43 0.07 5.97
N PHE A 150 -0.08 1.27 5.52
CA PHE A 150 -0.10 2.48 6.34
C PHE A 150 -0.72 3.65 5.59
N PHE A 151 -1.51 4.47 6.29
CA PHE A 151 -2.12 5.67 5.74
C PHE A 151 -1.56 6.92 6.42
N CYS A 152 -0.95 7.81 5.62
CA CYS A 152 -0.44 9.09 6.09
C CYS A 152 -1.17 10.22 5.34
N LYS A 153 -2.18 10.80 5.97
CA LYS A 153 -3.03 11.81 5.35
C LYS A 153 -2.24 13.09 5.05
N GLU A 154 -1.36 13.49 5.96
CA GLU A 154 -0.52 14.66 5.86
C GLU A 154 0.96 14.30 6.02
N GLU A 155 1.86 15.20 5.61
CA GLU A 155 3.32 14.99 5.74
C GLU A 155 3.73 14.70 7.19
N LYS A 156 3.10 15.40 8.16
CA LYS A 156 3.36 15.17 9.60
C LYS A 156 3.01 13.75 10.05
N ASP A 157 2.02 13.12 9.42
CA ASP A 157 1.60 11.76 9.76
C ASP A 157 2.66 10.78 9.25
N PHE A 158 3.26 11.06 8.08
CA PHE A 158 4.38 10.30 7.53
C PHE A 158 5.67 10.49 8.34
N ASP A 159 5.99 11.72 8.76
CA ASP A 159 7.15 11.98 9.64
C ASP A 159 6.97 11.29 11.01
N ASN A 160 5.74 11.26 11.55
CA ASN A 160 5.43 10.51 12.77
C ASN A 160 5.59 9.00 12.55
N TRP A 161 5.10 8.46 11.43
CA TRP A 161 5.29 7.06 11.07
C TRP A 161 6.79 6.71 10.98
N CYS A 162 7.61 7.55 10.32
CA CYS A 162 9.06 7.36 10.25
C CYS A 162 9.70 7.27 11.64
N SER A 163 9.28 8.13 12.57
CA SER A 163 9.77 8.14 13.95
C SER A 163 9.38 6.85 14.70
N LEU A 164 8.16 6.36 14.51
CA LEU A 164 7.69 5.10 15.11
C LEU A 164 8.43 3.89 14.55
N VAL A 165 8.66 3.85 13.23
CA VAL A 165 9.44 2.79 12.58
C VAL A 165 10.87 2.75 13.11
N GLN A 166 11.53 3.91 13.22
CA GLN A 166 12.87 4.00 13.79
C GLN A 166 12.93 3.48 15.23
N LYS A 167 11.91 3.78 16.03
CA LYS A 167 11.84 3.40 17.44
C LYS A 167 11.51 1.93 17.64
N GLU A 168 10.52 1.40 16.93
CA GLU A 168 9.93 0.09 17.23
C GLU A 168 10.36 -1.02 16.27
N ILE A 169 10.71 -0.70 15.03
CA ILE A 169 11.09 -1.69 14.00
C ILE A 169 12.60 -1.77 13.85
N LEU A 170 13.29 -0.62 13.81
CA LEU A 170 14.74 -0.59 13.56
C LEU A 170 15.60 -0.87 14.79
N LYS A 171 15.00 -0.99 15.98
CA LYS A 171 15.68 -1.43 17.22
C LYS A 171 16.10 -2.90 17.17
N GLU A 172 15.41 -3.70 16.36
CA GLU A 172 15.66 -5.13 16.25
C GLU A 172 16.91 -5.40 15.43
N ASN A 173 17.63 -6.46 15.80
CA ASN A 173 18.81 -6.92 15.04
C ASN A 173 18.41 -7.47 13.66
N LEU A 174 17.22 -8.07 13.56
CA LEU A 174 16.65 -8.60 12.33
C LEU A 174 15.39 -7.81 11.99
N ARG A 175 15.52 -6.89 11.04
CA ARG A 175 14.45 -5.99 10.63
C ARG A 175 13.57 -6.64 9.58
N MET A 176 12.27 -6.35 9.64
CA MET A 176 11.33 -6.74 8.59
C MET A 176 11.52 -5.91 7.32
N PHE A 177 11.78 -4.61 7.49
CA PHE A 177 12.09 -3.68 6.42
C PHE A 177 12.98 -2.54 6.94
N GLU A 178 13.67 -1.89 6.02
CA GLU A 178 14.53 -0.75 6.27
C GLU A 178 13.81 0.57 5.95
N LEU A 179 14.15 1.61 6.70
CA LEU A 179 13.76 2.98 6.40
C LEU A 179 15.01 3.81 6.14
N VAL A 180 15.16 4.31 4.92
CA VAL A 180 16.36 5.03 4.48
C VAL A 180 16.01 6.45 4.05
N GLN A 181 16.89 7.40 4.39
CA GLN A 181 16.65 8.80 4.08
C GLN A 181 16.78 9.11 2.59
N LYS A 182 17.80 8.53 1.94
CA LYS A 182 18.17 8.79 0.55
C LYS A 182 17.96 7.56 -0.31
N HIS A 183 17.64 7.80 -1.58
CA HIS A 183 17.57 6.76 -2.59
C HIS A 183 18.94 6.09 -2.74
N PRO A 184 19.03 4.75 -2.64
CA PRO A 184 20.29 4.03 -2.83
C PRO A 184 20.92 4.33 -4.19
N SER A 185 22.20 4.72 -4.20
CA SER A 185 22.86 5.23 -5.42
C SER A 185 23.01 4.21 -6.55
N HIS A 186 22.88 2.91 -6.26
CA HIS A 186 22.98 1.82 -7.23
C HIS A 186 21.63 1.46 -7.86
N TRP A 187 20.52 2.01 -7.35
CA TRP A 187 19.20 1.79 -7.91
C TRP A 187 18.97 2.67 -9.14
N PRO A 188 18.08 2.25 -10.06
CA PRO A 188 17.63 3.11 -11.15
C PRO A 188 17.00 4.40 -10.58
N PRO A 189 17.16 5.56 -11.24
CA PRO A 189 16.58 6.81 -10.77
C PRO A 189 15.10 6.67 -10.45
N PHE A 190 14.68 7.17 -9.29
CA PHE A 190 13.27 7.16 -8.93
C PHE A 190 12.48 8.04 -9.90
N VAL A 191 11.56 7.42 -10.64
CA VAL A 191 10.59 8.10 -11.48
C VAL A 191 9.23 8.01 -10.77
N PRO A 192 8.68 9.12 -10.26
CA PRO A 192 7.34 9.11 -9.71
C PRO A 192 6.36 8.58 -10.77
N PRO A 193 5.37 7.75 -10.38
CA PRO A 193 4.35 7.32 -11.32
C PRO A 193 3.70 8.56 -11.96
N ALA A 194 3.85 8.70 -13.28
CA ALA A 194 2.93 9.54 -14.04
C ALA A 194 1.52 8.97 -13.81
N LYS A 195 0.48 9.82 -13.88
CA LYS A 195 -0.93 9.41 -13.68
C LYS A 195 -1.14 7.99 -14.22
N PRO A 196 -1.78 7.08 -13.46
CA PRO A 196 -1.93 5.71 -13.93
C PRO A 196 -2.68 5.73 -15.26
N GLU A 197 -1.98 5.49 -16.37
CA GLU A 197 -2.61 4.94 -17.56
C GLU A 197 -2.94 3.50 -17.18
N VAL A 198 -4.17 3.32 -16.71
CA VAL A 198 -4.74 1.99 -16.52
C VAL A 198 -4.96 1.42 -17.92
N THR A 199 -3.95 0.74 -18.46
CA THR A 199 -4.17 -0.23 -19.52
C THR A 199 -4.61 -1.52 -18.83
N THR A 200 -5.92 -1.78 -18.81
CA THR A 200 -6.49 -3.06 -18.40
C THR A 200 -6.05 -4.15 -19.39
N THR A 201 -4.83 -4.67 -19.29
CA THR A 201 -4.37 -5.81 -20.10
C THR A 201 -4.87 -7.16 -19.55
N GLY A 202 -6.13 -7.23 -19.11
CA GLY A 202 -6.70 -8.47 -18.58
C GLY A 202 -8.15 -8.40 -18.09
N ALA A 203 -8.83 -7.28 -18.27
CA ALA A 203 -10.27 -7.16 -18.04
C ALA A 203 -10.86 -6.33 -19.17
N GLU A 204 -10.89 -6.90 -20.37
CA GLU A 204 -11.80 -6.40 -21.39
C GLU A 204 -13.22 -6.67 -20.87
N PHE A 205 -14.06 -5.63 -20.85
CA PHE A 205 -15.49 -5.80 -20.64
C PHE A 205 -16.02 -6.68 -21.78
N ILE A 206 -16.35 -7.93 -21.48
CA ILE A 206 -17.01 -8.83 -22.42
C ILE A 206 -18.46 -8.35 -22.51
N ASP A 207 -18.77 -7.54 -23.52
CA ASP A 207 -20.09 -6.91 -23.74
C ASP A 207 -21.11 -7.87 -24.36
N SER A 208 -20.78 -9.15 -24.56
CA SER A 208 -21.67 -10.11 -25.22
C SER A 208 -21.38 -11.56 -24.85
N THR A 209 -22.44 -12.28 -24.49
CA THR A 209 -22.45 -13.72 -24.12
C THR A 209 -21.94 -14.64 -25.24
N GLU A 210 -21.84 -14.15 -26.48
CA GLU A 210 -21.43 -14.92 -27.66
C GLU A 210 -19.91 -15.20 -27.70
N GLN A 211 -19.07 -14.43 -27.00
CA GLN A 211 -17.61 -14.67 -26.97
C GLN A 211 -17.18 -15.77 -25.97
N LEU A 212 -18.08 -16.25 -25.12
CA LEU A 212 -17.79 -17.33 -24.18
C LEU A 212 -17.73 -18.71 -24.86
N GLU A 213 -18.42 -18.90 -25.99
CA GLU A 213 -18.46 -20.20 -26.68
C GLU A 213 -17.19 -20.51 -27.49
N GLU A 214 -16.38 -19.50 -27.84
CA GLU A 214 -15.12 -19.72 -28.58
C GLU A 214 -13.94 -20.11 -27.69
N PHE A 215 -13.98 -19.83 -26.39
CA PHE A 215 -12.88 -20.16 -25.46
C PHE A 215 -12.97 -21.57 -24.85
N ASP A 216 -14.09 -22.27 -25.02
CA ASP A 216 -14.31 -23.61 -24.46
C ASP A 216 -13.81 -24.76 -25.35
N LEU A 217 -13.10 -24.45 -26.46
CA LEU A 217 -12.67 -25.45 -27.45
C LEU A 217 -11.16 -25.72 -27.54
N GLU A 218 -10.31 -25.08 -26.72
CA GLU A 218 -8.85 -25.30 -26.78
C GLU A 218 -8.17 -25.57 -25.43
N GLU A 219 -8.64 -26.53 -24.62
CA GLU A 219 -7.79 -27.18 -23.60
C GLU A 219 -8.12 -28.69 -23.45
N ASP A 220 -7.91 -29.47 -24.50
CA ASP A 220 -7.78 -30.94 -24.40
C ASP A 220 -6.44 -31.27 -23.71
N PHE A 221 -6.46 -31.41 -22.37
CA PHE A 221 -5.35 -32.02 -21.63
C PHE A 221 -5.43 -33.55 -21.73
N GLU A 222 -4.50 -34.16 -22.48
CA GLU A 222 -4.28 -35.61 -22.45
C GLU A 222 -3.86 -36.06 -21.04
N ILE A 223 -4.73 -36.82 -20.37
CA ILE A 223 -4.38 -37.55 -19.14
C ILE A 223 -3.63 -38.83 -19.53
N LEU A 224 -2.31 -38.83 -19.32
CA LEU A 224 -1.53 -40.07 -19.36
C LEU A 224 -1.87 -40.92 -18.13
N SER A 225 -2.51 -42.06 -18.37
CA SER A 225 -2.71 -43.10 -17.36
C SER A 225 -1.41 -43.88 -17.16
N VAL A 226 -0.96 -43.99 -15.91
CA VAL A 226 0.06 -44.95 -15.46
C VAL A 226 -0.63 -46.10 -14.75
#